data_AF-A0A933YER2-F1
#
_entry.id   AF-A0A933YER2-F1
#
_cell.length_a   1.000
_cell.length_b   1.000
_cell.length_c   1.000
_cell.angle_alpha   90.00
_cell.angle_beta   90.00
_cell.angle_gamma   90.00
#
_symmetry.space_group_name_H-M   'P 1'
#
loop_
_entity.id
_entity.type
_entity.pdbx_description
1 polymer ?
#
loop_
_entity_poly.entity_id
_entity_poly.type
_entity_poly.pdbx_seq_one_letter_code
_entity_poly.pdbx_strand_id
1 'polypeptide(L)'
;MELVVLVDEENRQIGTADKDGIHTQSTPLHRGFSLFLFNSKNELLLTQRALNKQTFPGVWTNTVCGHPGPGESNVDAARRRLYKELGIKYKGEI
;
A
#
# COMPACT_ATOMS: atom_id res chain seq x y z
N MET A 1 -0.92 -2.99 15.80
CA MET A 1 -2.18 -2.84 15.06
C MET A 1 -1.96 -1.79 13.99
N GLU A 2 -2.18 -2.12 12.71
CA GLU A 2 -2.07 -1.15 11.60
C GLU A 2 -3.50 -0.73 11.21
N LEU A 3 -3.74 0.59 11.11
CA LEU A 3 -5.04 1.16 10.76
C LEU A 3 -5.07 1.53 9.27
N VAL A 4 -6.27 1.50 8.69
CA VAL A 4 -6.58 2.12 7.39
C VAL A 4 -7.44 3.37 7.59
N VAL A 5 -7.36 4.31 6.64
CA VAL A 5 -8.16 5.54 6.64
C VAL A 5 -9.40 5.32 5.78
N LEU A 6 -10.58 5.29 6.40
CA LEU A 6 -11.87 5.20 5.70
C LEU A 6 -12.20 6.54 5.04
N VAL A 7 -12.77 6.50 3.83
CA VAL A 7 -13.09 7.70 3.05
C VAL A 7 -14.44 7.65 2.38
N ASP A 8 -14.99 8.83 2.06
CA ASP A 8 -16.08 8.99 1.10
C ASP A 8 -15.58 8.91 -0.35
N GLU A 9 -16.50 9.00 -1.32
CA GLU A 9 -16.21 8.95 -2.76
C GLU A 9 -15.31 10.11 -3.23
N GLU A 10 -15.28 11.22 -2.49
CA GLU A 10 -14.39 12.35 -2.76
C GLU A 10 -13.06 12.26 -1.98
N ASN A 11 -12.73 11.09 -1.44
CA ASN A 11 -11.50 10.80 -0.69
C ASN A 11 -11.33 11.66 0.58
N ARG A 12 -12.42 12.19 1.14
CA ARG A 12 -12.40 12.87 2.44
C ARG A 12 -12.44 11.81 3.53
N GLN A 13 -11.61 12.00 4.56
CA GLN A 13 -11.54 11.07 5.67
C GLN A 13 -12.83 11.09 6.49
N ILE A 14 -13.44 9.91 6.68
CA ILE A 14 -14.66 9.74 7.48
C ILE A 14 -14.44 8.85 8.72
N GLY A 15 -13.27 8.22 8.84
CA GLY A 15 -12.94 7.38 9.99
C GLY A 15 -11.67 6.57 9.79
N THR A 16 -11.49 5.56 10.64
CA THR A 16 -10.38 4.60 10.59
C THR A 16 -10.86 3.21 10.97
N ALA A 17 -10.22 2.17 10.46
CA ALA A 17 -10.52 0.78 10.81
C ALA A 17 -9.26 -0.08 10.91
N ASP A 18 -9.36 -1.23 11.58
CA ASP A 18 -8.27 -2.21 11.66
C ASP A 18 -8.03 -2.89 10.32
N LYS A 19 -6.79 -2.80 9.83
CA LYS A 19 -6.40 -3.36 8.52
C LYS A 19 -6.61 -4.88 8.42
N ASP A 20 -6.37 -5.60 9.52
CA ASP A 20 -6.33 -7.07 9.51
C ASP A 20 -7.74 -7.69 9.36
N GLY A 21 -8.80 -6.92 9.61
CA GLY A 21 -10.20 -7.37 9.50
C GLY A 21 -11.04 -6.65 8.45
N ILE A 22 -10.54 -5.57 7.83
CA ILE A 22 -11.35 -4.74 6.94
C ILE A 22 -11.50 -5.34 5.52
N HIS A 23 -10.56 -6.16 5.08
CA HIS A 23 -10.54 -6.73 3.72
C HIS A 23 -11.40 -7.99 3.64
N THR A 24 -12.68 -7.81 3.37
CA THR A 24 -13.68 -8.88 3.26
C THR A 24 -14.44 -8.80 1.93
N GLN A 25 -15.49 -9.61 1.77
CA GLN A 25 -16.42 -9.50 0.63
C GLN A 25 -17.19 -8.17 0.60
N SER A 26 -17.25 -7.46 1.73
CA SER A 26 -17.83 -6.12 1.83
C SER A 26 -16.79 -5.22 2.49
N THR A 27 -15.79 -4.80 1.70
CA THR A 27 -14.71 -3.93 2.18
C THR A 27 -15.14 -2.45 2.05
N PRO A 28 -15.24 -1.69 3.14
CA PRO A 28 -15.53 -0.25 3.09
C PRO A 28 -14.45 0.50 2.30
N LEU A 29 -14.84 1.60 1.64
CA LEU A 29 -13.91 2.44 0.91
C LEU A 29 -12.86 3.05 1.86
N HIS A 30 -11.59 2.88 1.51
CA HIS A 30 -10.47 3.33 2.31
C HIS A 30 -9.28 3.70 1.43
N ARG A 31 -8.39 4.54 1.94
CA ARG A 31 -7.20 4.97 1.20
C ARG A 31 -6.24 3.81 0.99
N GLY A 32 -5.79 3.69 -0.26
CA GLY A 32 -4.66 2.87 -0.65
C GLY A 32 -3.70 3.68 -1.52
N PHE A 33 -2.49 3.14 -1.69
CA PHE A 33 -1.54 3.65 -2.66
C PHE A 33 -0.94 2.50 -3.47
N SER A 34 -0.43 2.82 -4.65
CA SER A 34 0.32 1.91 -5.51
C SER A 34 1.61 2.60 -5.98
N LEU A 35 2.75 1.99 -5.69
CA LEU A 35 4.08 2.50 -6.01
C LEU A 35 4.65 1.73 -7.21
N PHE A 36 5.22 2.46 -8.17
CA PHE A 36 5.89 1.92 -9.35
C PHE A 36 7.35 2.40 -9.36
N LEU A 37 8.28 1.47 -9.16
CA LEU A 37 9.72 1.75 -9.17
C LEU A 37 10.33 1.30 -10.49
N PHE A 38 10.99 2.24 -11.15
CA PHE A 38 11.73 2.00 -12.37
C PHE A 38 13.22 2.04 -12.08
N ASN A 39 13.99 1.15 -12.71
CA ASN A 39 15.44 1.23 -12.68
C ASN A 39 15.96 2.27 -13.69
N SER A 40 17.29 2.46 -13.77
CA SER A 40 17.91 3.42 -14.69
C SER A 40 17.73 3.09 -16.18
N LYS A 41 17.23 1.90 -16.51
CA LYS A 41 16.88 1.47 -17.87
C LYS A 41 15.39 1.63 -18.17
N ASN A 42 14.63 2.26 -17.29
CA ASN A 42 13.17 2.42 -17.38
C ASN A 42 12.41 1.08 -17.34
N GLU A 43 12.96 0.06 -16.69
CA GLU A 43 12.30 -1.22 -16.48
C GLU A 43 11.55 -1.20 -15.13
N LEU A 44 10.30 -1.66 -15.13
CA LEU A 44 9.44 -1.69 -13.94
C LEU A 44 9.78 -2.90 -13.05
N LEU A 45 9.97 -2.66 -11.75
CA LEU A 45 10.06 -3.73 -10.76
C LEU A 45 8.66 -4.29 -10.46
N LEU A 46 8.38 -5.49 -10.93
CA LEU A 46 7.22 -6.30 -10.53
C LEU A 46 7.56 -7.15 -9.30
N THR A 47 6.56 -7.42 -8.49
CA THR A 47 6.70 -8.31 -7.32
C THR A 47 5.63 -9.38 -7.32
N GLN A 48 5.99 -10.58 -6.84
CA GLN A 48 5.02 -11.63 -6.55
C GLN A 48 4.65 -11.57 -5.07
N ARG A 49 3.35 -11.49 -4.78
CA ARG A 49 2.86 -11.47 -3.41
C ARG A 49 3.16 -12.78 -2.71
N ALA A 50 3.63 -12.71 -1.46
CA ALA A 50 3.85 -13.89 -0.63
C ALA A 50 2.55 -14.71 -0.48
N LEU A 51 2.69 -16.04 -0.40
CA LEU A 51 1.55 -16.96 -0.34
C LEU A 51 0.73 -16.84 0.95
N ASN A 52 1.30 -16.24 2.00
CA ASN A 52 0.63 -16.03 3.29
C ASN A 52 -0.13 -14.69 3.38
N LYS A 53 -0.22 -13.92 2.29
CA LYS A 53 -1.02 -12.69 2.27
C LYS A 53 -2.51 -13.05 2.29
N GLN A 54 -3.28 -12.38 3.16
CA GLN A 54 -4.73 -12.59 3.24
C GLN A 54 -5.45 -12.34 1.91
N THR A 55 -5.06 -11.29 1.19
CA THR A 55 -5.62 -10.94 -0.12
C THR A 55 -4.63 -11.26 -1.24
N PHE A 56 -5.11 -11.90 -2.31
CA PHE A 56 -4.37 -12.19 -3.54
C PHE A 56 -2.98 -12.83 -3.31
N PRO A 57 -2.87 -13.97 -2.58
CA PRO A 57 -1.60 -14.66 -2.40
C PRO A 57 -1.06 -15.18 -3.75
N GLY A 58 0.25 -15.07 -3.97
CA GLY A 58 0.92 -15.58 -5.18
C GLY A 58 0.72 -14.78 -6.46
N VAL A 59 -0.11 -13.73 -6.43
CA VAL A 59 -0.38 -12.87 -7.59
C VAL A 59 0.81 -11.95 -7.86
N TRP A 60 1.18 -11.83 -9.14
CA TRP A 60 2.13 -10.82 -9.61
C TRP A 60 1.47 -9.45 -9.71
N THR A 61 2.14 -8.42 -9.19
CA THR A 61 1.65 -7.04 -9.14
C THR A 61 2.82 -6.07 -9.32
N ASN A 62 2.54 -4.76 -9.27
CA ASN A 62 3.57 -3.73 -9.33
C ASN A 62 4.48 -3.75 -8.09
N THR A 63 5.33 -2.74 -7.95
CA THR A 63 6.43 -2.74 -6.97
C THR A 63 5.93 -2.93 -5.53
N VAL A 64 5.09 -2.04 -5.02
CA VAL A 64 4.52 -2.14 -3.66
C VAL A 64 3.15 -1.47 -3.62
N CYS A 65 2.19 -2.10 -2.95
CA CYS A 65 0.90 -1.51 -2.61
C CYS A 65 0.69 -1.50 -1.10
N GLY A 66 -0.06 -0.53 -0.60
CA GLY A 66 -0.35 -0.45 0.82
C GLY A 66 -1.40 0.60 1.15
N HIS A 67 -1.47 0.95 2.43
CA HIS A 67 -2.39 1.95 2.96
C HIS A 67 -1.59 2.99 3.73
N PRO A 68 -1.88 4.29 3.55
CA PRO A 68 -1.42 5.31 4.49
C PRO A 68 -2.13 5.11 5.82
N GLY A 69 -1.39 5.29 6.92
CA GLY A 69 -1.96 5.40 8.26
C GLY A 69 -2.66 6.74 8.48
N PRO A 70 -3.41 6.89 9.59
CA PRO A 70 -4.02 8.17 9.96
C PRO A 70 -2.97 9.27 10.10
N GLY A 71 -3.16 10.39 9.40
CA GLY A 71 -2.22 11.51 9.38
C GLY A 71 -0.93 11.27 8.59
N GLU A 72 -0.75 10.09 7.98
CA GLU A 72 0.42 9.77 7.15
C GLU A 72 0.20 10.22 5.71
N SER A 73 1.23 10.82 5.10
CA SER A 73 1.21 11.14 3.67
C SER A 73 1.34 9.86 2.83
N ASN A 74 0.82 9.87 1.59
CA ASN A 74 1.00 8.75 0.66
C ASN A 74 2.49 8.47 0.39
N VAL A 75 3.31 9.52 0.33
CA VAL A 75 4.75 9.44 0.08
C VAL A 75 5.46 8.72 1.23
N ASP A 76 5.15 9.08 2.48
CA ASP A 76 5.77 8.44 3.65
C ASP A 76 5.29 6.99 3.82
N ALA A 77 4.01 6.73 3.55
CA ALA A 77 3.46 5.38 3.52
C ALA A 77 4.16 4.50 2.47
N ALA A 78 4.38 5.05 1.27
CA ALA A 78 5.09 4.38 0.19
C ALA A 78 6.54 4.07 0.58
N ARG A 79 7.29 5.03 1.14
CA ARG A 79 8.68 4.82 1.62
C ARG A 79 8.73 3.75 2.72
N ARG A 80 7.81 3.83 3.69
CA ARG A 80 7.72 2.86 4.79
C ARG A 80 7.47 1.45 4.27
N ARG A 81 6.54 1.27 3.33
CA ARG A 81 6.21 -0.06 2.79
C ARG A 81 7.25 -0.57 1.82
N LEU A 82 7.86 0.30 1.01
CA LEU A 82 9.01 -0.04 0.18
C LEU A 82 10.16 -0.65 1.01
N TYR A 83 10.48 -0.02 2.14
CA TYR A 83 11.50 -0.53 3.04
C TYR A 83 11.04 -1.83 3.75
N LYS A 84 9.81 -1.88 4.25
CA LYS A 84 9.30 -3.06 4.99
C LYS A 84 9.16 -4.31 4.10
N GLU A 85 8.72 -4.16 2.86
CA GLU A 85 8.42 -5.29 1.98
C GLU A 85 9.63 -5.70 1.11
N LEU A 86 10.46 -4.74 0.69
CA LEU A 86 11.58 -4.99 -0.23
C LEU A 86 12.96 -4.63 0.33
N GLY A 87 13.05 -4.05 1.54
CA GLY A 87 14.32 -3.62 2.13
C GLY A 87 14.94 -2.38 1.47
N ILE A 88 14.26 -1.77 0.50
CA ILE A 88 14.78 -0.64 -0.28
C ILE A 88 14.57 0.66 0.50
N LYS A 89 15.66 1.37 0.80
CA LYS A 89 15.63 2.73 1.35
C LYS A 89 15.74 3.75 0.22
N TYR A 90 14.64 4.43 -0.09
CA TYR A 90 14.61 5.48 -1.11
C TYR A 90 14.61 6.87 -0.46
N LYS A 91 15.56 7.72 -0.86
CA LYS A 91 15.74 9.09 -0.35
C LYS A 91 15.46 10.18 -1.38
N GLY A 92 15.06 9.79 -2.60
CA GLY A 92 14.70 10.74 -3.65
C GLY A 92 13.27 11.28 -3.49
N GLU A 93 12.91 12.15 -4.42
CA GLU A 93 11.54 12.61 -4.61
C GLU A 93 10.68 11.46 -5.18
N ILE A 94 9.44 11.38 -4.68
CA ILE A 94 8.40 10.43 -5.12
C ILE A 94 7.28 11.25 -5.75
#